data_AF-A0A2E1MY85-F1
#
_entry.id   AF-A0A2E1MY85-F1
#
_cell.length_a   1.000
_cell.length_b   1.000
_cell.length_c   1.000
_cell.angle_alpha   90.00
_cell.angle_beta   90.00
_cell.angle_gamma   90.00
#
_symmetry.space_group_name_H-M   'P 1'
#
loop_
_entity.id
_entity.type
_entity.pdbx_description
1 polymer ?
#
loop_
_entity_poly.entity_id
_entity_poly.type
_entity_poly.pdbx_seq_one_letter_code
_entity_poly.pdbx_strand_id
1 'polypeptide(L)'
;MKDNNIVCSFCVMDSTVPDIIFDDMGVCQFCKDHKQRIIFEKENYPDYLEKLIEDIKKTSKNQQYDCIIGVSGGVDSTYVAYYLKKILN
;
A
#
# COMPACT_ATOMS: atom_id res chain seq x y z
N MET A 1 4.53 -34.45 11.06
CA MET A 1 3.54 -34.20 9.98
C MET A 1 4.28 -33.43 8.90
N LYS A 2 4.17 -33.81 7.63
CA LYS A 2 4.80 -33.03 6.55
C LYS A 2 3.97 -31.75 6.39
N ASP A 3 4.55 -30.60 6.70
CA ASP A 3 3.91 -29.32 6.48
C ASP A 3 3.71 -29.14 4.98
N ASN A 4 2.47 -29.29 4.52
CA ASN A 4 2.06 -29.00 3.15
C ASN A 4 1.98 -27.47 3.01
N ASN A 5 3.14 -26.82 2.96
CA ASN A 5 3.20 -25.37 2.81
C ASN A 5 2.86 -25.00 1.37
N ILE A 6 1.67 -24.46 1.14
CA ILE A 6 1.23 -23.98 -0.17
C ILE A 6 1.84 -22.59 -0.37
N VAL A 7 2.56 -22.38 -1.47
CA VAL A 7 3.21 -21.12 -1.80
C VAL A 7 2.51 -20.49 -3.01
N CYS A 8 2.18 -19.21 -2.91
CA CYS A 8 1.58 -18.43 -3.98
C CYS A 8 2.53 -18.36 -5.17
N SER A 9 2.06 -18.79 -6.34
CA SER A 9 2.82 -18.76 -7.59
C SER A 9 3.15 -17.33 -8.09
N PHE A 10 2.50 -16.30 -7.53
CA PHE A 10 2.68 -14.90 -7.94
C PHE A 10 3.53 -14.08 -6.97
N CYS A 11 3.32 -14.18 -5.65
CA CYS A 11 3.96 -13.31 -4.66
C CYS A 11 4.83 -14.01 -3.62
N VAL A 12 5.04 -15.33 -3.75
CA VAL A 12 5.82 -16.18 -2.82
C VAL A 12 5.35 -16.20 -1.36
N MET A 13 4.25 -15.51 -1.02
CA MET A 13 3.58 -15.70 0.27
C MET A 13 3.02 -17.12 0.38
N ASP A 14 2.98 -17.65 1.58
CA ASP A 14 2.63 -19.04 1.81
C ASP A 14 1.49 -19.20 2.82
N SER A 15 1.13 -20.45 3.07
CA SER A 15 0.02 -20.83 3.96
C SER A 15 0.23 -20.50 5.45
N THR A 16 1.38 -19.92 5.83
CA THR A 16 1.61 -19.41 7.20
C THR A 16 0.94 -18.05 7.44
N VAL A 17 0.57 -17.35 6.37
CA VAL A 17 -0.16 -16.08 6.46
C VAL A 17 -1.59 -16.35 6.94
N PRO A 18 -2.05 -15.71 8.04
CA PRO A 18 -3.40 -15.90 8.53
C PRO A 18 -4.46 -15.63 7.46
N ASP A 19 -5.46 -16.52 7.38
CA ASP A 19 -6.63 -16.41 6.50
C ASP A 19 -6.32 -16.33 5.00
N ILE A 20 -5.12 -16.72 4.55
CA ILE A 20 -4.77 -16.74 3.13
C ILE A 20 -5.53 -17.86 2.39
N ILE A 21 -6.32 -17.49 1.38
CA ILE A 21 -6.99 -18.44 0.49
C ILE A 21 -6.26 -18.47 -0.84
N PHE A 22 -6.05 -19.68 -1.35
CA PHE A 22 -5.50 -19.95 -2.67
C PHE A 22 -6.59 -20.43 -3.61
N ASP A 23 -6.48 -20.08 -4.88
CA ASP A 23 -7.31 -20.66 -5.93
C ASP A 23 -6.69 -21.94 -6.53
N ASP A 24 -7.43 -22.56 -7.44
CA ASP A 24 -7.01 -23.78 -8.13
C ASP A 24 -5.73 -23.61 -8.98
N MET A 25 -5.33 -22.37 -9.27
CA MET A 25 -4.09 -22.03 -9.98
C MET A 25 -2.92 -21.72 -9.02
N GLY A 26 -3.13 -21.86 -7.71
CA GLY A 26 -2.13 -21.57 -6.68
C GLY A 26 -1.85 -20.08 -6.49
N VAL A 27 -2.77 -19.19 -6.85
CA VAL A 27 -2.67 -17.74 -6.64
C VAL A 27 -3.47 -17.33 -5.41
N CYS A 28 -2.85 -16.59 -4.49
CA CYS A 28 -3.53 -16.15 -3.27
C CYS A 28 -4.51 -14.99 -3.52
N GLN A 29 -5.53 -14.87 -2.67
CA GLN A 29 -6.54 -13.82 -2.72
C GLN A 29 -5.94 -12.41 -2.78
N PHE A 30 -4.88 -12.14 -2.01
CA PHE A 30 -4.22 -10.83 -1.96
C PHE A 30 -3.62 -10.42 -3.32
N CYS A 31 -3.13 -11.39 -4.11
CA CYS A 31 -2.64 -11.11 -5.46
C CYS A 31 -3.78 -10.75 -6.42
N LYS A 32 -4.95 -11.38 -6.26
CA LYS A 32 -6.14 -11.05 -7.05
C LYS A 32 -6.64 -9.65 -6.72
N ASP A 33 -6.76 -9.36 -5.42
CA ASP A 33 -7.18 -8.06 -4.92
C ASP A 33 -6.21 -6.97 -5.38
N HIS A 34 -4.90 -7.24 -5.28
CA HIS A 34 -3.87 -6.34 -5.78
C HIS A 34 -4.08 -6.04 -7.27
N LYS A 35 -4.20 -7.07 -8.12
CA LYS A 35 -4.39 -6.89 -9.58
C LYS A 35 -5.63 -6.06 -9.92
N GLN A 36 -6.73 -6.22 -9.18
CA GLN A 36 -7.91 -5.38 -9.36
C GLN A 36 -7.64 -3.94 -8.91
N ARG A 37 -6.99 -3.78 -7.75
CA ARG A 37 -6.68 -2.47 -7.17
C ARG A 37 -5.74 -1.63 -8.03
N ILE A 38 -4.63 -2.20 -8.55
CA ILE A 38 -3.67 -1.45 -9.40
C ILE A 38 -4.35 -0.87 -10.65
N ILE A 39 -5.28 -1.60 -11.27
CA ILE A 39 -6.00 -1.11 -12.44
C ILE A 39 -6.80 0.14 -12.07
N PHE A 40 -7.57 0.07 -10.99
CA PHE A 40 -8.35 1.20 -10.48
C PHE A 40 -7.46 2.38 -10.06
N GLU A 41 -6.38 2.12 -9.31
CA GLU A 41 -5.44 3.15 -8.85
C GLU A 41 -4.82 3.86 -10.05
N LYS A 42 -4.33 3.14 -11.06
CA LYS A 42 -3.70 3.75 -12.24
C LYS A 42 -4.60 4.77 -12.95
N GLU A 43 -5.91 4.54 -12.96
CA GLU A 43 -6.87 5.43 -13.62
C GLU A 43 -7.24 6.65 -12.77
N ASN A 44 -7.11 6.58 -11.43
CA ASN A 44 -7.64 7.59 -10.51
C ASN A 44 -6.60 8.21 -9.55
N TYR A 45 -5.33 7.79 -9.64
CA TYR A 45 -4.30 8.13 -8.65
C TYR A 45 -4.02 9.64 -8.49
N PRO A 46 -3.89 10.45 -9.58
CA PRO A 46 -3.59 11.88 -9.45
C PRO A 46 -4.66 12.62 -8.63
N ASP A 47 -5.94 12.38 -8.96
CA ASP A 47 -7.07 13.03 -8.31
C ASP A 47 -7.20 12.62 -6.82
N TYR A 48 -6.89 11.35 -6.52
CA TYR A 48 -6.95 10.86 -5.14
C TYR A 48 -5.88 11.50 -4.25
N LEU A 49 -4.65 11.61 -4.75
CA LEU A 49 -3.54 12.17 -3.97
C LEU A 49 -3.75 13.66 -3.70
N GLU A 50 -4.16 14.44 -4.71
CA GLU A 50 -4.44 15.86 -4.56
C GLU A 50 -5.55 16.10 -3.53
N LYS A 51 -6.66 15.37 -3.64
CA LYS A 51 -7.78 15.46 -2.70
C LYS A 51 -7.37 15.10 -1.28
N LEU A 52 -6.60 14.04 -1.08
CA LEU A 52 -6.09 13.65 0.24
C LEU A 52 -5.22 14.76 0.86
N ILE A 53 -4.34 15.37 0.06
CA ILE A 53 -3.48 16.47 0.53
C ILE A 53 -4.32 17.68 0.93
N GLU A 54 -5.33 18.05 0.14
CA GLU A 54 -6.25 19.14 0.45
C GLU A 54 -7.01 18.88 1.76
N ASP A 55 -7.54 17.67 1.93
CA ASP A 55 -8.27 17.28 3.14
C ASP A 55 -7.36 17.32 4.38
N ILE A 56 -6.11 16.85 4.27
CA ILE A 56 -5.11 16.94 5.34
C ILE A 56 -4.82 18.40 5.69
N LYS A 57 -4.49 19.25 4.70
CA LYS A 57 -4.20 20.68 4.93
C LYS A 57 -5.38 21.42 5.54
N LYS A 58 -6.61 21.07 5.15
CA LYS A 58 -7.84 21.67 5.68
C LYS A 58 -8.06 21.28 7.14
N THR A 59 -7.84 20.01 7.48
CA THR A 59 -8.07 19.49 8.83
C THR A 59 -6.94 19.84 9.81
N SER A 60 -5.71 20.01 9.32
CA SER A 60 -4.57 20.45 10.13
C SER A 60 -4.48 21.97 10.34
N LYS A 61 -5.46 22.74 9.84
CA LYS A 61 -5.44 24.20 9.95
C LYS A 61 -5.29 24.64 11.41
N ASN A 62 -4.29 25.49 11.67
CA ASN A 62 -3.90 25.98 12.99
C ASN A 62 -3.26 24.94 13.94
N GLN A 63 -2.88 23.77 13.45
CA GLN A 63 -2.07 22.81 14.20
C GLN A 63 -0.58 23.12 14.02
N GLN A 64 0.23 22.65 14.97
CA GLN A 64 1.69 22.76 14.88
C GLN A 64 2.27 21.90 13.74
N TYR A 65 1.59 20.80 13.39
CA TYR A 65 2.02 19.84 12.37
C TYR A 65 0.87 19.48 11.45
N ASP A 66 1.16 19.33 10.15
CA ASP A 66 0.14 19.03 9.13
C ASP A 66 -0.15 17.55 8.98
N CYS A 67 0.85 16.68 9.14
CA CYS A 67 0.72 15.24 9.00
C CYS A 67 1.77 14.48 9.82
N ILE A 68 1.56 13.17 9.95
CA ILE A 68 2.52 12.23 10.54
C ILE A 68 2.82 11.16 9.49
N ILE A 69 4.09 10.79 9.35
CA ILE A 69 4.53 9.75 8.43
C ILE A 69 5.28 8.65 9.19
N GLY A 70 4.92 7.39 8.92
CA GLY A 70 5.69 6.23 9.36
C GLY A 70 6.88 6.01 8.44
N VAL A 71 8.09 5.94 9.01
CA VAL A 71 9.33 5.72 8.25
C VAL A 71 9.94 4.38 8.69
N SER A 72 10.18 3.48 7.74
CA SER A 72 10.81 2.19 8.00
C SER A 72 12.33 2.22 7.82
N GLY A 73 12.86 3.31 7.26
CA GLY A 73 14.26 3.43 6.83
C GLY A 73 14.52 2.90 5.42
N GLY A 74 13.52 2.28 4.78
CA GLY A 74 13.59 1.88 3.38
C GLY A 74 13.50 3.07 2.42
N VAL A 75 13.98 2.86 1.19
CA VAL A 75 13.98 3.84 0.11
C VAL A 75 12.59 4.42 -0.12
N ASP A 76 11.55 3.58 -0.16
CA ASP A 76 10.19 4.03 -0.48
C ASP A 76 9.64 4.97 0.59
N SER A 77 9.70 4.58 1.86
CA SER A 77 9.23 5.43 2.97
C SER A 77 10.03 6.73 3.09
N THR A 78 11.32 6.69 2.77
CA THR A 78 12.19 7.87 2.76
C THR A 78 11.86 8.78 1.57
N TYR A 79 11.53 8.20 0.41
CA TYR A 79 11.11 8.96 -0.75
C TYR A 79 9.76 9.64 -0.52
N VAL A 80 8.79 8.99 0.13
CA VAL A 80 7.54 9.63 0.54
C VAL A 80 7.82 10.83 1.44
N ALA A 81 8.69 10.69 2.44
CA ALA A 81 9.08 11.80 3.31
C ALA A 81 9.70 12.98 2.53
N TYR A 82 10.61 12.67 1.61
CA TYR A 82 11.24 13.66 0.73
C TYR A 82 10.21 14.34 -0.18
N TYR A 83 9.35 13.57 -0.83
CA TYR A 83 8.35 14.07 -1.77
C TYR A 83 7.37 15.03 -1.08
N LEU A 84 6.82 14.63 0.06
CA LEU A 84 5.91 15.46 0.86
C LEU A 84 6.59 16.76 1.30
N LYS A 85 7.88 16.71 1.72
CA LYS A 85 8.57 17.88 2.27
C LYS A 85 9.21 18.80 1.23
N LYS A 86 9.64 18.28 0.09
CA LYS A 86 10.47 19.01 -0.89
C LYS A 86 9.82 19.22 -2.24
N ILE A 87 8.90 18.35 -2.66
CA ILE A 87 8.28 18.43 -3.99
C ILE A 87 6.88 19.05 -3.90
N LEU A 88 6.06 18.62 -2.93
CA LEU A 88 4.68 19.09 -2.78
C LEU A 88 4.52 20.38 -1.97
N ASN A 89 5.60 20.81 -1.31
CA ASN A 89 5.57 21.79 -0.23
C ASN A 89 5.71 23.23 -0.73
#